data_AF-A0A371IG47-F1
#
_entry.id   AF-A0A371IG47-F1
#
_cell.length_a   1.000
_cell.length_b   1.000
_cell.length_c   1.000
_cell.angle_alpha   90.00
_cell.angle_beta   90.00
_cell.angle_gamma   90.00
#
_symmetry.space_group_name_H-M   'P 1'
#
loop_
_entity.id
_entity.type
_entity.pdbx_description
1 polymer ?
#
loop_
_entity_poly.entity_id
_entity_poly.type
_entity_poly.pdbx_seq_one_letter_code
_entity_poly.pdbx_strand_id
1 'polypeptide(L)'
;MNIIKILLALTTDFNWQLLQYDVKNKFLHDDINKEIYMNILPEFEGDKGSKVCKLQKALYGLKQSPRAWFGRFTKVMKEVGYKQSQGDHTLFIKHIIIKGVTTLLIYVDDIIIIGNNEKEKVSYSNKGIFISQQKCYRVVDRIWKA
;
A
#
# COMPACT_ATOMS: atom_id res chain seq x y z
N MET A 1 10.42 -11.10 15.13
CA MET A 1 11.43 -10.28 14.42
C MET A 1 10.69 -9.34 13.47
N ASN A 2 10.82 -8.02 13.62
CA ASN A 2 10.01 -7.06 12.85
C ASN A 2 10.71 -6.69 11.55
N ILE A 3 10.12 -7.04 10.39
CA ILE A 3 10.69 -6.80 9.05
C ILE A 3 11.06 -5.32 8.84
N ILE A 4 10.29 -4.40 9.43
CA ILE A 4 10.54 -2.95 9.38
C ILE A 4 11.90 -2.61 10.00
N LYS A 5 12.25 -3.23 11.14
CA LYS A 5 13.54 -2.98 11.80
C LYS A 5 14.71 -3.47 10.96
N ILE A 6 14.56 -4.62 10.31
CA ILE A 6 15.58 -5.17 9.41
C ILE A 6 15.76 -4.24 8.21
N LEU A 7 14.66 -3.81 7.59
CA LEU A 7 14.70 -2.90 6.46
C LEU A 7 15.33 -1.54 6.83
N LEU A 8 15.03 -1.02 8.01
CA LEU A 8 15.65 0.20 8.53
C LEU A 8 17.16 0.03 8.78
N ALA A 9 17.57 -1.11 9.35
CA ALA A 9 18.99 -1.42 9.52
C ALA A 9 19.70 -1.47 8.16
N LEU A 10 19.15 -2.20 7.19
CA LEU A 10 19.68 -2.27 5.81
C LEU A 10 19.75 -0.89 5.15
N THR A 11 18.74 -0.03 5.32
CA THR A 11 18.80 1.33 4.76
C THR A 11 19.92 2.16 5.38
N THR A 12 20.23 1.93 6.65
CA THR A 12 21.30 2.65 7.36
C THR A 12 22.66 2.14 6.89
N ASP A 13 22.85 0.82 6.89
CA ASP A 13 24.13 0.18 6.55
C ASP A 13 24.55 0.44 5.10
N PHE A 14 23.58 0.43 4.18
CA PHE A 14 23.83 0.65 2.76
C PHE A 14 23.56 2.09 2.29
N ASN A 15 23.23 3.00 3.21
CA ASN A 15 22.88 4.40 2.94
C ASN A 15 21.81 4.56 1.84
N TRP A 16 20.77 3.71 1.88
CA TRP A 16 19.68 3.75 0.91
C TRP A 16 18.61 4.75 1.31
N GLN A 17 18.06 5.47 0.33
CA GLN A 17 16.90 6.33 0.56
C GLN A 17 15.65 5.49 0.87
N LEU A 18 14.91 5.88 1.89
CA LEU A 18 13.60 5.31 2.23
C LEU A 18 12.51 6.24 1.72
N LEU A 19 11.60 5.71 0.91
CA LEU A 19 10.42 6.42 0.45
C LEU A 19 9.19 5.84 1.12
N GLN A 20 8.41 6.69 1.77
CA GLN A 20 7.12 6.32 2.32
C GLN A 20 6.02 7.01 1.52
N TYR A 21 4.99 6.23 1.22
CA TYR A 21 3.82 6.65 0.48
C TYR A 21 2.55 6.35 1.26
N ASP A 22 1.74 7.37 1.45
CA ASP A 22 0.38 7.23 1.96
C ASP A 22 -0.57 6.99 0.79
N VAL A 23 -1.32 5.90 0.87
CA VAL A 23 -2.22 5.49 -0.20
C VAL A 23 -3.63 5.95 0.16
N LYS A 24 -4.11 6.94 -0.59
CA LYS A 24 -5.48 7.45 -0.43
C LYS A 24 -6.46 6.60 -1.22
N ASN A 25 -7.69 6.52 -0.71
CA ASN A 25 -8.82 5.89 -1.39
C ASN A 25 -8.66 4.38 -1.70
N LYS A 26 -7.91 3.63 -0.88
CA LYS A 26 -7.69 2.17 -1.06
C LYS A 26 -8.97 1.39 -1.38
N PHE A 27 -10.07 1.70 -0.71
CA PHE A 27 -11.26 0.87 -0.74
C PHE A 27 -12.29 1.33 -1.78
N LEU A 28 -12.31 2.61 -2.13
CA LEU A 28 -13.33 3.22 -3.01
C LEU A 28 -13.24 2.75 -4.48
N HIS A 29 -12.18 2.01 -4.85
CA HIS A 29 -11.97 1.50 -6.20
C HIS A 29 -12.10 -0.02 -6.30
N ASP A 30 -12.32 -0.71 -5.19
CA ASP A 30 -12.45 -2.16 -5.20
C ASP A 30 -13.90 -2.59 -5.34
N ASP A 31 -14.12 -3.49 -6.30
CA ASP A 31 -15.40 -4.17 -6.45
C ASP A 31 -15.60 -5.14 -5.29
N ILE A 32 -16.85 -5.20 -4.82
CA ILE A 32 -17.19 -6.06 -3.70
C ILE A 32 -17.57 -7.44 -4.25
N ASN A 33 -16.78 -8.47 -3.90
CA ASN A 33 -17.07 -9.84 -4.30
C ASN A 33 -18.35 -10.42 -3.66
N LYS A 34 -18.89 -9.77 -2.62
CA LYS A 34 -20.10 -10.19 -1.92
C LYS A 34 -21.10 -9.04 -1.90
N GLU A 35 -22.37 -9.36 -2.14
CA GLU A 35 -23.43 -8.37 -2.02
C GLU A 35 -23.57 -7.94 -0.56
N ILE A 36 -23.35 -6.65 -0.30
CA ILE A 36 -23.56 -6.05 1.03
C ILE A 36 -24.75 -5.13 0.91
N TYR A 37 -25.72 -5.35 1.78
CA TYR A 37 -26.84 -4.45 1.99
C TYR A 37 -26.63 -3.71 3.31
N MET A 38 -26.90 -2.41 3.30
CA MET A 38 -26.83 -1.56 4.48
C MET A 38 -28.15 -0.82 4.65
N ASN A 39 -28.52 -0.57 5.90
CA ASN A 39 -29.64 0.30 6.19
C ASN A 39 -29.33 1.71 5.67
N ILE A 40 -30.38 2.38 5.22
CA ILE A 40 -30.30 3.79 4.83
C ILE A 40 -29.98 4.59 6.09
N LEU A 41 -29.12 5.60 5.98
CA LEU A 41 -28.84 6.49 7.10
C LEU A 41 -30.13 7.22 7.49
N PRO A 42 -30.40 7.45 8.80
CA PRO A 42 -31.65 8.09 9.25
C PRO A 42 -31.92 9.44 8.57
N GLU A 43 -30.87 10.18 8.23
CA GLU A 43 -30.94 11.47 7.53
C GLU A 43 -31.47 11.38 6.09
N PHE A 44 -31.51 10.18 5.51
CA PHE A 44 -31.99 9.88 4.16
C PHE A 44 -33.27 9.04 4.16
N GLU A 45 -33.83 8.73 5.34
CA GLU A 45 -35.15 8.12 5.49
C GLU A 45 -36.24 9.16 5.19
N GLY A 46 -36.43 9.44 3.89
CA GLY A 46 -37.73 9.94 3.44
C GLY A 46 -38.84 8.89 3.65
N ASP A 47 -40.07 9.23 3.28
CA ASP A 47 -41.32 8.47 3.48
C ASP A 47 -41.42 7.13 2.69
N LYS A 48 -40.34 6.33 2.65
CA LYS A 48 -40.11 5.26 1.67
C LYS A 48 -39.77 3.90 2.30
N GLY A 49 -40.49 3.48 3.34
CA GLY A 49 -40.60 2.06 3.76
C GLY A 49 -39.28 1.26 3.93
N SER A 50 -39.39 -0.07 3.97
CA SER A 50 -38.30 -1.03 4.23
C SER A 50 -37.30 -1.18 3.07
N LYS A 51 -36.67 -0.08 2.65
CA LYS A 51 -35.64 -0.08 1.60
C LYS A 51 -34.24 -0.22 2.20
N VAL A 52 -33.39 -0.96 1.51
CA VAL A 52 -31.98 -1.14 1.86
C VAL A 52 -31.09 -0.66 0.72
N CYS A 53 -29.92 -0.13 1.05
CA CYS A 53 -28.92 0.26 0.08
C CYS A 53 -28.02 -0.93 -0.27
N LYS A 54 -27.83 -1.21 -1.57
CA LYS A 54 -26.82 -2.16 -2.03
C LYS A 54 -25.51 -1.42 -2.27
N LEU A 55 -24.46 -1.85 -1.59
CA LEU A 55 -23.14 -1.26 -1.78
C LEU A 55 -22.48 -1.79 -3.06
N GLN A 56 -22.06 -0.88 -3.94
CA GLN A 56 -21.42 -1.22 -5.22
C GLN A 56 -19.88 -1.26 -5.13
N LYS A 57 -19.30 -0.50 -4.18
CA LYS A 57 -17.85 -0.34 -4.02
C LYS A 57 -17.44 -0.48 -2.57
N ALA A 58 -16.26 -1.01 -2.32
CA ALA A 58 -15.82 -1.28 -0.96
C ALA A 58 -15.69 0.03 -0.15
N LEU A 59 -16.33 0.07 1.02
CA LEU A 59 -16.18 1.17 1.98
C LEU A 59 -15.10 0.85 3.00
N TYR A 60 -14.57 1.91 3.62
CA TYR A 60 -13.73 1.80 4.81
C TYR A 60 -14.50 1.08 5.93
N GLY A 61 -13.83 0.24 6.70
CA GLY A 61 -14.44 -0.49 7.83
C GLY A 61 -15.11 -1.82 7.46
N LEU A 62 -15.31 -2.14 6.18
CA LEU A 62 -15.75 -3.48 5.81
C LEU A 62 -14.59 -4.49 5.97
N LYS A 63 -14.90 -5.64 6.55
CA LYS A 63 -13.93 -6.72 6.81
C LYS A 63 -13.22 -7.22 5.53
N GLN A 64 -13.86 -7.12 4.37
CA GLN A 64 -13.36 -7.57 3.08
C GLN A 64 -12.53 -6.52 2.33
N SER A 65 -12.68 -5.23 2.62
CA SER A 65 -12.01 -4.17 1.86
C SER A 65 -10.48 -4.26 1.93
N PRO A 66 -9.85 -4.50 3.10
CA PRO A 66 -8.39 -4.69 3.17
C PRO A 66 -7.88 -5.85 2.33
N ARG A 67 -8.63 -6.96 2.30
CA ARG A 67 -8.24 -8.17 1.57
C ARG A 67 -8.38 -8.00 0.05
N ALA A 68 -9.44 -7.34 -0.41
CA ALA A 68 -9.65 -7.04 -1.82
C ALA A 68 -8.54 -6.15 -2.35
N TRP A 69 -8.24 -5.07 -1.62
CA TRP A 69 -7.20 -4.12 -1.97
C TRP A 69 -5.82 -4.77 -2.05
N PHE A 70 -5.46 -5.53 -1.01
CA PHE A 70 -4.18 -6.22 -0.97
C PHE A 70 -4.05 -7.25 -2.10
N GLY A 71 -5.15 -7.93 -2.46
CA GLY A 71 -5.19 -8.85 -3.60
C GLY A 71 -4.91 -8.17 -4.93
N ARG A 72 -5.58 -7.04 -5.22
CA ARG A 72 -5.33 -6.26 -6.44
C ARG A 72 -3.91 -5.69 -6.48
N PHE A 73 -3.46 -5.14 -5.35
CA PHE A 73 -2.10 -4.63 -5.22
C PHE A 73 -1.06 -5.72 -5.52
N THR A 74 -1.22 -6.90 -4.92
CA THR A 74 -0.34 -8.05 -5.13
C THR A 74 -0.28 -8.44 -6.60
N LYS A 75 -1.43 -8.45 -7.29
CA LYS A 75 -1.50 -8.76 -8.73
C LYS A 75 -0.70 -7.75 -9.55
N VAL A 76 -0.95 -6.44 -9.35
CA VAL A 76 -0.25 -5.36 -10.06
C VAL A 76 1.26 -5.43 -9.80
N MET A 77 1.69 -5.65 -8.56
CA MET A 77 3.12 -5.74 -8.26
C MET A 77 3.80 -6.94 -8.92
N LYS A 78 3.11 -8.08 -8.99
CA LYS A 78 3.61 -9.26 -9.73
C LYS A 78 3.74 -8.98 -11.24
N GLU A 79 2.77 -8.29 -11.83
CA GLU A 79 2.82 -7.87 -13.24
C GLU A 79 3.99 -6.89 -13.53
N VAL A 80 4.31 -6.03 -12.57
CA VAL A 80 5.46 -5.10 -12.63
C VAL A 80 6.81 -5.82 -12.38
N GLY A 81 6.79 -7.11 -12.05
CA GLY A 81 7.96 -7.96 -11.89
C GLY A 81 8.47 -8.10 -10.46
N TYR A 82 7.70 -7.69 -9.44
CA TYR A 82 8.03 -7.99 -8.05
C TYR A 82 7.69 -9.44 -7.71
N LYS A 83 8.52 -10.04 -6.87
CA LYS A 83 8.24 -11.33 -6.23
C LYS A 83 7.81 -11.09 -4.78
N GLN A 84 6.67 -11.66 -4.42
CA GLN A 84 6.18 -11.64 -3.05
C GLN A 84 7.01 -12.60 -2.19
N SER A 85 7.45 -12.15 -1.02
CA SER A 85 8.21 -12.98 -0.08
C SER A 85 7.32 -14.08 0.52
N GLN A 86 7.93 -15.24 0.78
CA GLN A 86 7.27 -16.37 1.44
C GLN A 86 7.31 -16.25 2.96
N GLY A 87 8.31 -15.55 3.51
CA GLY A 87 8.44 -15.35 4.96
C GLY A 87 7.56 -14.21 5.49
N ASP A 88 7.26 -13.23 4.64
CA ASP A 88 6.35 -12.13 4.96
C ASP A 88 5.58 -11.72 3.69
N HIS A 89 4.28 -11.99 3.66
CA HIS A 89 3.46 -11.70 2.48
C HIS A 89 3.32 -10.21 2.19
N THR A 90 3.60 -9.33 3.16
CA THR A 90 3.55 -7.87 2.96
C THR A 90 4.80 -7.33 2.25
N LEU A 91 5.84 -8.16 2.10
CA LEU A 91 7.12 -7.82 1.50
C LEU A 91 7.19 -8.28 0.04
N PHE A 92 7.61 -7.35 -0.82
CA PHE A 92 7.80 -7.55 -2.25
C PHE A 92 9.24 -7.18 -2.62
N ILE A 93 9.91 -8.05 -3.35
CA ILE A 93 11.32 -7.88 -3.72
C ILE A 93 11.45 -7.99 -5.23
N LYS A 94 12.15 -7.04 -5.83
CA LYS A 94 12.51 -7.04 -7.24
C LYS A 94 14.02 -6.93 -7.39
N HIS A 95 14.59 -7.93 -8.06
CA HIS A 95 16.00 -7.94 -8.43
C HIS A 95 16.17 -7.36 -9.84
N ILE A 96 17.15 -6.50 -10.00
CA ILE A 96 17.52 -5.88 -11.27
C ILE A 96 18.85 -6.47 -11.71
N ILE A 97 18.98 -6.68 -13.02
CA ILE A 97 20.04 -7.43 -13.69
C ILE A 97 21.47 -7.00 -13.27
N ILE A 98 21.67 -5.74 -12.88
CA ILE A 98 22.98 -5.23 -12.44
C ILE A 98 22.88 -4.77 -10.98
N LYS A 99 23.09 -5.70 -10.03
CA LYS A 99 23.23 -5.48 -8.57
C LYS A 99 22.12 -4.66 -7.90
N GLY A 100 21.00 -4.43 -8.57
CA GLY A 100 19.91 -3.60 -8.06
C GLY A 100 18.91 -4.42 -7.25
N VAL A 101 18.55 -3.98 -6.06
CA VAL A 101 17.44 -4.55 -5.29
C VAL A 101 16.51 -3.42 -4.89
N THR A 102 15.25 -3.55 -5.29
CA THR A 102 14.15 -2.71 -4.82
C THR A 102 13.22 -3.57 -3.99
N THR A 103 13.01 -3.15 -2.74
CA THR A 103 12.14 -3.78 -1.78
C THR A 103 10.97 -2.86 -1.48
N LEU A 104 9.77 -3.41 -1.54
CA LEU A 104 8.53 -2.72 -1.21
C LEU A 104 7.86 -3.47 -0.06
N LEU A 105 7.48 -2.73 0.97
CA LEU A 105 6.73 -3.22 2.13
C LEU A 105 5.40 -2.48 2.21
N ILE A 106 4.32 -3.22 2.46
CA ILE A 106 3.00 -2.63 2.72
C ILE A 106 2.66 -2.80 4.19
N TYR A 107 2.24 -1.72 4.84
CA TYR A 107 1.72 -1.78 6.19
C TYR A 107 0.45 -0.96 6.33
N VAL A 108 -0.69 -1.64 6.37
CA VAL A 108 -2.04 -1.05 6.46
C VAL A 108 -2.27 0.03 5.40
N ASP A 109 -2.03 1.30 5.72
CA ASP A 109 -2.25 2.47 4.86
C ASP A 109 -0.96 2.96 4.17
N ASP A 110 0.20 2.59 4.71
CA ASP A 110 1.51 3.00 4.21
C ASP A 110 2.15 1.98 3.26
N ILE A 111 2.86 2.50 2.26
CA ILE A 111 3.81 1.74 1.43
C ILE A 111 5.20 2.31 1.65
N ILE A 112 6.13 1.44 2.01
CA ILE A 112 7.55 1.78 2.19
C ILE A 112 8.34 1.15 1.04
N ILE A 113 9.11 1.97 0.32
CA ILE A 113 9.99 1.53 -0.77
C ILE A 113 11.44 1.85 -0.41
N ILE A 114 12.28 0.82 -0.49
CA ILE A 114 13.69 0.83 -0.14
C ILE A 114 14.47 0.19 -1.28
N GLY A 115 15.69 0.64 -1.54
CA GLY A 115 16.55 0.01 -2.53
C GLY A 115 17.66 0.91 -3.02
N ASN A 116 18.53 0.37 -3.87
CA ASN A 116 19.68 1.09 -4.42
C ASN A 116 19.41 1.71 -5.81
N ASN A 117 18.26 1.45 -6.44
CA ASN A 117 17.93 2.02 -7.74
C ASN A 117 17.02 3.24 -7.64
N GLU A 118 17.60 4.43 -7.70
CA GLU A 118 16.87 5.70 -7.61
C GLU A 118 15.94 5.92 -8.82
N LYS A 119 16.29 5.42 -10.02
CA LYS A 119 15.48 5.61 -11.24
C LYS A 119 14.13 4.90 -11.16
N GLU A 120 14.09 3.73 -10.55
CA GLU A 120 12.85 2.96 -10.40
C GLU A 120 11.94 3.60 -9.34
N LYS A 121 12.52 4.11 -8.24
CA LYS A 121 11.80 4.83 -7.19
C LYS A 121 11.05 6.06 -7.72
N VAL A 122 11.68 6.86 -8.57
CA VAL A 122 11.07 8.05 -9.19
C VAL A 122 9.92 7.66 -10.14
N SER A 123 10.01 6.50 -10.80
CA SER A 123 8.98 6.03 -11.72
C SER A 123 7.63 5.74 -11.04
N TYR A 124 7.63 5.35 -9.75
CA TYR A 124 6.39 5.11 -8.99
C TYR A 124 5.69 6.40 -8.56
N SER A 125 6.44 7.49 -8.37
CA SER A 125 5.86 8.82 -8.13
C SER A 125 5.06 9.32 -9.34
N ASN A 126 5.49 8.98 -10.56
CA ASN A 126 4.88 9.47 -11.79
C ASN A 126 3.81 8.53 -12.39
N LYS A 127 3.71 7.28 -11.92
CA LYS A 127 2.80 6.27 -12.51
C LYS A 127 1.38 6.26 -11.95
N GLY A 128 0.99 7.22 -11.11
CA GLY A 128 -0.41 7.35 -10.67
C GLY A 128 -0.94 6.15 -9.89
N ILE A 129 -0.06 5.31 -9.33
CA ILE A 129 -0.47 4.24 -8.41
C ILE A 129 -0.89 4.94 -7.12
N PHE A 130 -2.19 5.20 -6.91
CA PHE A 130 -2.92 5.51 -5.65
C PHE A 130 -2.21 6.28 -4.53
N ILE A 131 -1.18 7.05 -4.82
CA ILE A 131 -0.25 7.60 -3.86
C ILE A 131 -0.46 9.10 -3.85
N SER A 132 -0.74 9.65 -2.67
CA SER A 132 -1.10 11.06 -2.55
C SER A 132 -0.02 11.92 -1.92
N GLN A 133 0.93 11.31 -1.19
CA GLN A 133 2.01 12.01 -0.52
C GLN A 133 3.26 11.14 -0.49
N GLN A 134 4.37 11.71 -0.95
CA GLN A 134 5.70 11.12 -0.86
C GLN A 134 6.44 11.80 0.29
N LYS A 135 6.90 11.02 1.27
CA LYS A 135 7.89 11.48 2.24
C LYS A 135 9.19 10.74 1.97
N CYS A 136 10.22 11.49 1.57
CA CYS A 136 11.57 10.98 1.39
C CYS A 136 12.34 11.18 2.69
N TYR A 137 12.88 10.10 3.23
CA TYR A 137 13.72 10.14 4.41
C TYR A 137 15.12 9.64 4.04
N ARG A 138 16.14 10.46 4.32
CA ARG A 138 17.50 9.96 4.45
C ARG A 138 17.69 9.56 5.91
N VAL A 139 18.04 8.31 6.19
CA VAL A 139 18.06 7.78 7.56
C VAL A 139 19.03 8.56 8.47
N VAL A 140 20.07 9.15 7.90
CA VAL A 140 20.98 10.07 8.60
C VAL A 140 20.33 11.36 9.12
N ASP A 141 19.19 11.79 8.59
CA ASP A 141 18.55 13.06 8.99
C ASP A 141 17.71 12.94 10.29
N ARG A 142 17.57 11.74 10.87
CA ARG A 142 16.80 11.51 12.10
C ARG A 142 17.60 11.00 13.31
N ILE A 143 18.87 10.64 13.15
CA ILE A 143 19.66 10.09 14.27
C ILE A 143 20.25 11.21 15.17
N TRP A 144 20.21 12.49 14.74
CA TRP A 144 20.76 13.62 15.52
C TRP A 144 19.78 14.78 15.80
N LYS A 145 18.47 14.52 15.83
CA LYS A 145 17.47 15.49 16.30
C LYS A 145 16.43 14.83 17.21
N ALA A 146 16.92 14.21 18.28
CA ALA A 146 16.15 13.90 19.48
C ALA A 146 16.87 14.50 20.68
#